data_AF-A0A950AQ63-F1
#
_entry.id   AF-A0A950AQ63-F1
#
_cell.length_a   1.000
_cell.length_b   1.000
_cell.length_c   1.000
_cell.angle_alpha   90.00
_cell.angle_beta   90.00
_cell.angle_gamma   90.00
#
_symmetry.space_group_name_H-M   'P 1'
#
loop_
_entity.id
_entity.type
_entity.pdbx_description
1 polymer ?
#
loop_
_entity_poly.entity_id
_entity_poly.type
_entity_poly.pdbx_seq_one_letter_code
_entity_poly.pdbx_strand_id
1 'polypeptide(L)' 'MTSLPAKVIAIEKRGDQYQVIVQISTNYRGSFNTLAFGEIKPYGGSLKDGRLDLIYYQNPALNAGDPFPLWTLA' A
#
# COMPACT_ATOMS: atom_id res chain seq x y z
N MET A 1 9.27 -3.84 -14.21
CA MET A 1 8.68 -3.88 -12.85
C MET A 1 9.79 -4.10 -11.86
N THR A 2 9.95 -3.21 -10.90
CA THR A 2 10.98 -3.30 -9.86
C THR A 2 10.32 -3.41 -8.50
N SER A 3 10.72 -4.39 -7.69
CA SER A 3 10.17 -4.61 -6.35
C SER A 3 10.57 -3.45 -5.42
N LEU A 4 9.61 -2.94 -4.65
CA LEU A 4 9.82 -1.91 -3.64
C LEU A 4 9.70 -2.53 -2.25
N PRO A 5 10.73 -2.39 -1.39
CA PRO A 5 10.63 -2.87 -0.02
C PRO A 5 9.62 -2.02 0.75
N ALA A 6 8.47 -2.59 1.07
CA ALA A 6 7.38 -1.92 1.75
C ALA A 6 6.86 -2.75 2.93
N LYS A 7 6.33 -2.07 3.94
CA LYS A 7 5.84 -2.69 5.18
C LYS A 7 4.52 -2.07 5.59
N VAL A 8 3.57 -2.89 6.02
CA VAL A 8 2.32 -2.42 6.61
C VAL A 8 2.62 -1.83 7.99
N ILE A 9 2.26 -0.57 8.21
CA ILE A 9 2.48 0.14 9.47
C ILE A 9 1.21 0.24 10.31
N ALA A 10 0.04 0.28 9.70
CA ALA A 10 -1.23 0.30 10.40
C ALA A 10 -2.38 -0.18 9.51
N ILE A 11 -3.44 -0.66 10.15
CA ILE A 11 -4.68 -1.05 9.50
C ILE A 11 -5.82 -0.52 10.37
N GLU A 12 -6.73 0.22 9.76
CA GLU A 12 -7.89 0.79 10.42
C GLU A 12 -9.15 0.36 9.67
N LYS A 13 -10.19 -0.04 10.42
CA LYS A 13 -11.53 -0.22 9.84
C LYS A 13 -12.30 1.09 10.00
N ARG A 14 -12.79 1.64 8.89
CA ARG A 14 -13.61 2.86 8.84
C ARG A 14 -14.93 2.56 8.15
N GLY A 15 -15.96 2.28 8.96
CA GLY A 15 -17.26 1.85 8.46
C GLY A 15 -17.19 0.49 7.76
N ASP A 16 -17.53 0.47 6.48
CA ASP A 16 -17.47 -0.69 5.58
C ASP A 16 -16.12 -0.83 4.86
N GLN A 17 -15.19 0.09 5.07
CA GLN A 17 -13.88 0.11 4.40
C GLN A 17 -12.75 -0.20 5.37
N TYR A 18 -11.64 -0.67 4.80
CA TYR A 18 -10.36 -0.86 5.46
C TYR A 18 -9.36 0.13 4.88
N GLN A 19 -8.76 0.94 5.75
CA GLN A 19 -7.62 1.78 5.43
C GLN A 19 -6.36 1.05 5.84
N VAL A 20 -5.47 0.78 4.89
CA VAL A 20 -4.17 0.16 5.12
C VAL A 20 -3.11 1.21 4.88
N ILE A 21 -2.24 1.42 5.86
CA ILE A 21 -1.13 2.35 5.76
C ILE A 21 0.15 1.54 5.57
N VAL A 22 0.88 1.84 4.50
CA VAL A 22 2.11 1.16 4.09
C VAL A 22 3.26 2.17 4.02
N GLN A 23 4.41 1.81 4.58
CA GLN A 23 5.63 2.58 4.43
C GLN A 23 6.54 1.93 3.39
N ILE A 24 6.92 2.67 2.36
CA ILE A 24 8.03 2.30 1.48
C ILE A 24 9.33 2.65 2.20
N SER A 25 10.25 1.69 2.26
CA SER A 25 11.50 1.81 3.04
C SER A 25 12.54 2.68 2.34
N THR A 26 12.39 2.87 1.02
CA THR A 26 13.24 3.74 0.21
C THR A 26 12.55 5.08 -0.03
N ASN A 27 13.35 6.12 -0.31
CA ASN A 27 12.86 7.42 -0.77
C ASN A 27 12.28 7.32 -2.19
N TYR A 28 11.15 6.62 -2.33
CA TYR A 28 10.43 6.52 -3.58
C TYR A 28 9.76 7.85 -3.91
N ARG A 29 10.17 8.46 -5.03
CA ARG A 29 9.68 9.76 -5.53
C ARG A 29 8.70 9.63 -6.71
N GLY A 30 8.28 8.42 -7.03
CA GLY A 30 7.33 8.18 -8.11
C GLY A 30 5.90 8.56 -7.73
N SER A 31 4.97 8.35 -8.66
CA SER A 31 3.56 8.61 -8.43
C SER A 31 2.83 7.36 -7.94
N PHE A 32 1.65 7.51 -7.36
CA PHE A 32 0.79 6.36 -7.04
C PHE A 32 0.43 5.55 -8.30
N ASN A 33 0.22 6.23 -9.43
CA ASN A 33 -0.17 5.62 -10.71
C ASN A 33 0.93 4.75 -11.34
N THR A 34 2.18 4.89 -10.88
CA THR A 34 3.31 4.06 -11.31
C THR A 34 3.55 2.86 -10.39
N LEU A 35 2.67 2.63 -9.41
CA LEU A 35 2.72 1.48 -8.53
C LEU A 35 1.87 0.32 -9.05
N ALA A 36 2.35 -0.87 -8.79
CA ALA A 36 1.63 -2.11 -9.01
C ALA A 36 1.53 -2.88 -7.70
N PHE A 37 0.36 -3.48 -7.48
CA PHE A 37 -0.02 -4.18 -6.26
C PHE A 37 -0.12 -5.69 -6.53
N GLY A 38 -0.08 -6.49 -5.47
CA GLY A 38 -0.28 -7.94 -5.54
C GLY A 38 -1.70 -8.34 -5.95
N GLU A 39 -2.06 -9.59 -5.64
CA GLU A 39 -3.37 -10.16 -6.00
C GLU A 39 -4.54 -9.35 -5.42
N ILE A 40 -4.42 -8.93 -4.15
CA ILE A 40 -5.43 -8.10 -3.48
C ILE A 40 -5.15 -6.63 -3.79
N LYS A 41 -5.84 -6.11 -4.80
CA LYS A 41 -5.68 -4.72 -5.25
C LYS A 41 -6.50 -3.76 -4.39
N PRO A 42 -5.93 -2.62 -3.98
CA PRO A 42 -6.70 -1.57 -3.34
C PRO A 42 -7.71 -0.98 -4.32
N TYR A 43 -8.85 -0.51 -3.81
CA TYR A 43 -9.80 0.27 -4.59
C TYR A 43 -9.19 1.60 -5.04
N GLY A 44 -8.42 2.23 -4.14
CA GLY A 44 -7.72 3.46 -4.41
C GLY A 44 -6.70 3.75 -3.31
N GLY A 45 -5.99 4.86 -3.46
CA GLY A 45 -5.05 5.30 -2.46
C GLY A 45 -4.32 6.57 -2.85
N SER A 46 -3.42 6.98 -1.98
CA SER A 46 -2.52 8.11 -2.22
C SER A 46 -1.12 7.76 -1.74
N LEU A 47 -0.12 8.37 -2.39
CA LEU A 47 1.27 8.27 -2.00
C LEU A 47 1.75 9.68 -1.61
N LYS A 48 2.28 9.81 -0.40
CA LYS A 48 2.91 11.04 0.08
C LYS A 48 4.16 10.68 0.89
N ASP A 49 5.31 11.21 0.48
CA ASP A 49 6.58 11.07 1.20
C ASP A 49 6.93 9.60 1.56
N GLY A 50 6.73 8.67 0.61
CA GLY A 50 6.98 7.24 0.80
C GLY A 50 5.93 6.51 1.63
N ARG A 51 4.92 7.20 2.16
CA ARG A 51 3.76 6.63 2.83
C ARG A 51 2.61 6.45 1.84
N LEU A 52 2.09 5.23 1.82
CA LEU A 52 0.90 4.84 1.07
C LEU A 52 -0.29 4.71 2.00
N ASP A 53 -1.34 5.46 1.72
CA ASP A 53 -2.65 5.30 2.35
C ASP A 53 -3.57 4.63 1.33
N LEU A 54 -3.93 3.37 1.59
CA LEU A 54 -4.69 2.49 0.70
C LEU A 54 -6.09 2.22 1.24
N ILE A 55 -7.07 2.10 0.35
CA ILE A 55 -8.47 1.85 0.68
C ILE A 55 -8.90 0.50 0.08
N TYR A 56 -9.52 -0.34 0.89
CA TYR A 56 -10.09 -1.63 0.49
C TYR A 56 -11.55 -1.75 0.95
N TYR A 57 -12.44 -2.29 0.11
CA TYR A 57 -13.83 -2.62 0.48
C TYR A 57 -13.99 -3.99 1.13
N GLN A 58 -12.97 -4.84 1.00
CA GLN A 58 -12.92 -6.16 1.62
C GLN A 58 -11.76 -6.20 2.60
N ASN A 59 -11.84 -7.08 3.61
CA ASN A 59 -10.73 -7.28 4.52
C ASN A 59 -9.52 -7.80 3.73
N PRO A 60 -8.39 -7.06 3.66
CA PRO A 60 -7.24 -7.46 2.86
C PRO A 60 -6.41 -8.58 3.52
N ALA A 61 -6.80 -9.06 4.71
CA ALA A 61 -6.10 -10.12 5.46
C ALA A 61 -4.62 -9.81 5.73
N LEU A 62 -4.31 -8.53 5.95
CA LEU A 62 -2.98 -8.02 6.32
C LEU A 62 -2.92 -7.74 7.82
N ASN A 63 -1.71 -7.69 8.38
CA ASN A 63 -1.44 -7.22 9.73
C ASN A 63 -0.37 -6.13 9.74
N ALA A 64 -0.40 -5.27 10.76
CA ALA A 64 0.70 -4.33 10.99
C ALA A 64 1.99 -5.11 11.28
N GLY A 65 3.08 -4.76 10.59
CA GLY A 65 4.32 -5.51 10.63
C GLY A 65 4.61 -6.31 9.36
N ASP A 66 3.59 -6.66 8.58
CA ASP A 66 3.75 -7.54 7.43
C ASP A 66 4.52 -6.85 6.29
N PRO A 67 5.37 -7.59 5.56
CA PRO A 67 5.85 -7.15 4.26
C PRO A 67 4.68 -6.89 3.31
N PHE A 68 4.72 -5.78 2.57
CA PHE A 68 3.67 -5.43 1.63
C PHE A 68 4.14 -5.62 0.17
N PRO A 69 3.47 -6.47 -0.63
CA PRO A 69 3.86 -6.73 -2.01
C PRO A 69 3.58 -5.50 -2.89
N LEU A 70 4.65 -4.80 -3.26
CA LEU A 70 4.60 -3.56 -4.02
C LEU A 70 5.71 -3.52 -5.08
N TRP A 71 5.37 -3.08 -6.27
CA TRP A 71 6.32 -2.86 -7.36
C TRP A 71 6.09 -1.49 -7.99
N THR A 72 7.10 -1.02 -8.72
CA THR A 72 6.95 0.12 -9.63
C THR A 72 7.03 -0.33 -11.09
N LEU A 73 6.22 0.31 -11.93
CA LEU A 73 6.19 0.15 -13.39
C LEU A 73 7.26 0.99 -14.11
N ALA A 74 7.89 1.93 -13.40
CA ALA A 74 9.00 2.74 -13.90
C ALA A 74 10.27 1.92 -14.12
#